data_AF-A0A2E2GAK1-F1
#
_entry.id   AF-A0A2E2GAK1-F1
#
_cell.length_a   1.000
_cell.length_b   1.000
_cell.length_c   1.000
_cell.angle_alpha   90.00
_cell.angle_beta   90.00
_cell.angle_gamma   90.00
#
_symmetry.space_group_name_H-M   'P 1'
#
loop_
_entity.id
_entity.type
_entity.pdbx_description
1 polymer ?
#
loop_
_entity_poly.entity_id
_entity_poly.type
_entity_poly.pdbx_seq_one_letter_code
_entity_poly.pdbx_strand_id
1 'polypeptide(L)'
;MKRCRKRSIPLAMDRRVSESCSSVGLISGSEARFSEDGQYRWSLTRRWGTGERTLLFVGLNPSRADGSRDDPTLRRLVGFGRHWGYDALVVVNLFARISPSPAALVRCADPVGRWGDSVLLQWCHRWAQSQDWDLWCGWGNGGCRLDRHQIVRSLLMPQLRLRADRLAQWSGPLMLGLTGSGQPRHPLYASRALRLVPFTWAGPPVIRHPCGTSKHHRER
;
A
#
# COMPACT_ATOMS: atom_id res chain seq x y z
N MET A 1 -25.89 -52.80 40.41
CA MET A 1 -24.63 -52.95 39.64
C MET A 1 -24.95 -52.80 38.15
N LYS A 2 -24.11 -52.04 37.44
CA LYS A 2 -24.31 -51.50 36.09
C LYS A 2 -24.05 -52.56 34.99
N ARG A 3 -24.80 -52.53 33.88
CA ARG A 3 -24.31 -52.88 32.53
C ARG A 3 -25.23 -52.39 31.40
N CYS A 4 -24.71 -51.39 30.69
CA CYS A 4 -24.65 -51.19 29.24
C CYS A 4 -25.85 -51.61 28.35
N ARG A 5 -26.48 -50.63 27.67
CA ARG A 5 -26.98 -50.80 26.30
C ARG A 5 -26.57 -49.61 25.44
N LYS A 6 -25.94 -49.96 24.31
CA LYS A 6 -25.38 -49.12 23.25
C LYS A 6 -26.47 -48.25 22.62
N ARG A 7 -26.17 -46.98 22.34
CA ARG A 7 -26.95 -46.15 21.41
C ARG A 7 -26.18 -46.02 20.10
N SER A 8 -26.84 -46.43 19.03
CA SER A 8 -26.39 -46.36 17.64
C SER A 8 -26.42 -44.92 17.13
N ILE A 9 -25.41 -44.59 16.32
CA ILE A 9 -25.25 -43.34 15.57
C ILE A 9 -26.14 -43.39 14.32
N PRO A 10 -26.76 -42.28 13.89
CA PRO A 10 -27.07 -42.08 12.48
C PRO A 10 -26.12 -41.08 11.82
N LEU A 11 -25.81 -41.43 10.57
CA LEU A 11 -24.88 -40.83 9.62
C LEU A 11 -25.12 -39.34 9.35
N ALA A 12 -24.00 -38.71 8.98
CA ALA A 12 -23.85 -37.36 8.49
C ALA A 12 -24.86 -36.99 7.38
N MET A 13 -25.56 -35.87 7.56
CA MET A 13 -26.17 -35.13 6.47
C MET A 13 -25.17 -34.08 5.97
N ASP A 14 -24.74 -34.35 4.76
CA ASP A 14 -24.11 -33.50 3.76
C ASP A 14 -24.53 -32.02 3.86
N ARG A 15 -23.63 -31.16 4.37
CA ARG A 15 -23.80 -29.70 4.28
C ARG A 15 -23.08 -29.22 3.04
N ARG A 16 -23.85 -29.00 1.97
CA ARG A 16 -23.45 -28.17 0.83
C ARG A 16 -22.97 -26.82 1.37
N VAL A 17 -21.70 -26.50 1.14
CA VAL A 17 -21.20 -25.14 1.30
C VAL A 17 -21.76 -24.36 0.12
N SER A 18 -22.79 -23.55 0.39
CA SER A 18 -23.23 -22.52 -0.54
C SER A 18 -22.14 -21.45 -0.62
N GLU A 19 -21.41 -21.41 -1.72
CA GLU A 19 -20.58 -20.26 -2.09
C GLU A 19 -21.48 -19.07 -2.40
N SER A 20 -21.72 -18.26 -1.37
CA SER A 20 -22.13 -16.87 -1.53
C SER A 20 -21.71 -16.11 -0.29
N CYS A 21 -20.65 -15.31 -0.42
CA CYS A 21 -20.48 -14.16 0.45
C CYS A 21 -19.60 -13.11 -0.23
N SER A 22 -20.24 -12.35 -1.10
CA SER A 22 -19.93 -10.94 -1.32
C SER A 22 -20.01 -10.19 0.03
N SER A 23 -18.88 -10.10 0.72
CA SER A 23 -18.62 -8.98 1.62
C SER A 23 -17.12 -8.68 1.62
N VAL A 24 -16.75 -7.58 1.00
CA VAL A 24 -15.42 -6.98 1.14
C VAL A 24 -15.33 -6.60 2.62
N GLY A 25 -14.58 -7.39 3.41
CA GLY A 25 -14.51 -7.19 4.86
C GLY A 25 -14.16 -5.74 5.18
N LEU A 26 -15.13 -5.03 5.77
CA LEU A 26 -14.96 -3.66 6.25
C LEU A 26 -13.76 -3.63 7.21
N ILE A 27 -12.95 -2.58 7.12
CA ILE A 27 -11.94 -2.30 8.15
C ILE A 27 -12.71 -2.09 9.46
N SER A 28 -12.73 -3.12 10.32
CA SER A 28 -13.59 -3.17 11.51
C SER A 28 -13.12 -2.27 12.66
N GLY A 29 -11.87 -1.78 12.59
CA GLY A 29 -11.31 -0.91 13.60
C GLY A 29 -9.86 -0.51 13.32
N SER A 30 -9.24 0.12 14.31
CA SER A 30 -7.83 0.51 14.29
C SER A 30 -6.96 -0.68 14.71
N GLU A 31 -6.13 -1.18 13.81
CA GLU A 31 -5.27 -2.36 14.02
C GLU A 31 -3.86 -2.09 13.50
N ALA A 32 -2.86 -2.81 14.01
CA ALA A 32 -1.55 -2.87 13.41
C ALA A 32 -1.04 -4.31 13.42
N ARG A 33 -0.55 -4.79 12.27
CA ARG A 33 -0.05 -6.16 12.09
C ARG A 33 1.47 -6.13 12.08
N PHE A 34 2.09 -6.91 12.98
CA PHE A 34 3.53 -6.93 13.19
C PHE A 34 4.13 -8.31 12.91
N SER A 35 5.45 -8.37 12.80
CA SER A 35 6.20 -9.61 12.99
C SER A 35 6.14 -10.07 14.44
N GLU A 36 6.40 -11.35 14.68
CA GLU A 36 6.45 -11.93 16.04
C GLU A 36 7.51 -11.25 16.92
N ASP A 37 8.63 -10.85 16.32
CA ASP A 37 9.72 -10.14 17.02
C ASP A 37 9.49 -8.62 17.13
N GLY A 38 8.36 -8.11 16.63
CA GLY A 38 8.02 -6.69 16.66
C GLY A 38 8.94 -5.77 15.84
N GLN A 39 9.89 -6.30 15.05
CA GLN A 39 10.82 -5.48 14.27
C GLN A 39 10.21 -4.95 12.96
N TYR A 40 9.12 -5.55 12.49
CA TYR A 40 8.46 -5.22 11.24
C TYR A 40 6.97 -4.92 11.46
N ARG A 41 6.43 -3.94 10.74
CA ARG A 41 4.99 -3.66 10.67
C ARG A 41 4.51 -3.82 9.24
N TRP A 42 3.68 -4.84 9.02
CA TRP A 42 3.16 -5.20 7.70
C TRP A 42 2.08 -4.25 7.22
N SER A 43 1.18 -3.85 8.13
CA SER A 43 0.13 -2.88 7.85
C SER A 43 -0.39 -2.22 9.12
N LEU A 44 -1.03 -1.07 8.96
CA LEU A 44 -1.76 -0.38 10.01
C LEU A 44 -3.07 0.15 9.44
N THR A 45 -4.16 0.01 10.19
CA THR A 45 -5.46 0.59 9.86
C THR A 45 -5.88 1.62 10.89
N ARG A 46 -6.63 2.62 10.43
CA ARG A 46 -7.39 3.56 11.27
C ARG A 46 -8.76 3.73 10.67
N ARG A 47 -9.80 3.69 11.51
CA ARG A 47 -11.17 4.03 11.13
C ARG A 47 -11.65 5.14 12.06
N TRP A 48 -12.30 6.14 11.48
CA TRP A 48 -12.91 7.24 12.23
C TRP A 48 -14.29 7.63 11.71
N GLY A 49 -14.70 7.13 10.54
CA GLY A 49 -16.04 7.28 10.00
C GLY A 49 -16.80 5.94 9.93
N THR A 50 -18.09 6.04 9.66
CA THR A 50 -18.96 4.87 9.44
C THR A 50 -19.08 4.50 7.96
N GLY A 51 -18.70 5.40 7.04
CA GLY A 51 -18.76 5.15 5.60
C GLY A 51 -17.69 4.18 5.09
N GLU A 52 -17.60 4.09 3.76
CA GLU A 52 -16.76 3.13 3.05
C GLU A 52 -15.54 3.76 2.38
N ARG A 53 -15.46 5.11 2.36
CA ARG A 53 -14.39 5.82 1.67
C ARG A 53 -13.07 5.56 2.38
N THR A 54 -12.17 4.84 1.71
CA THR A 54 -10.93 4.38 2.33
C THR A 54 -9.71 4.87 1.56
N LEU A 55 -8.73 5.40 2.29
CA LEU A 55 -7.45 5.81 1.72
C LEU A 55 -6.40 4.73 2.00
N LEU A 56 -5.84 4.13 0.96
CA LEU A 56 -4.68 3.24 1.06
C LEU A 56 -3.41 4.06 0.83
N PHE A 57 -2.64 4.29 1.88
CA PHE A 57 -1.36 5.00 1.82
C PHE A 57 -0.18 4.03 1.68
N VAL A 58 0.71 4.30 0.71
CA VAL A 58 2.00 3.62 0.54
C VAL A 58 3.12 4.59 0.96
N GLY A 59 3.65 4.35 2.16
CA GLY A 59 4.76 5.10 2.75
C GLY A 59 6.13 4.45 2.50
N LEU A 60 7.18 5.05 3.06
CA LEU A 60 8.54 4.54 2.94
C LEU A 60 8.78 3.35 3.88
N ASN A 61 8.69 3.61 5.19
CA ASN A 61 8.86 2.62 6.24
C ASN A 61 8.06 3.02 7.50
N PRO A 62 7.63 2.03 8.29
CA PRO A 62 6.98 2.29 9.57
C PRO A 62 7.85 3.12 10.53
N SER A 63 7.25 4.13 11.15
CA SER A 63 7.73 4.71 12.40
C SER A 63 7.02 4.03 13.58
N ARG A 64 6.90 4.69 14.74
CA ARG A 64 6.52 4.08 16.02
C ARG A 64 5.02 3.84 16.25
N ALA A 65 4.13 4.22 15.32
CA ALA A 65 2.69 4.00 15.54
C ALA A 65 2.30 2.51 15.71
N ASP A 66 1.28 2.25 16.51
CA ASP A 66 0.73 0.90 16.74
C ASP A 66 -0.81 0.89 16.61
N GLY A 67 -1.54 -0.06 17.21
CA GLY A 67 -3.02 -0.07 17.18
C GLY A 67 -3.67 1.06 17.99
N SER A 68 -2.94 1.61 18.97
CA SER A 68 -3.42 2.55 19.99
C SER A 68 -2.72 3.92 19.97
N ARG A 69 -1.46 3.98 19.52
CA ARG A 69 -0.62 5.18 19.53
C ARG A 69 -0.34 5.66 18.13
N ASP A 70 -0.57 6.95 17.88
CA ASP A 70 -0.24 7.59 16.62
C ASP A 70 1.11 8.33 16.69
N ASP A 71 1.96 8.10 15.69
CA ASP A 71 3.18 8.89 15.48
C ASP A 71 2.87 10.18 14.67
N PRO A 72 3.81 11.14 14.54
CA PRO A 72 3.58 12.37 13.79
C PRO A 72 3.14 12.15 12.34
N THR A 73 3.67 11.11 11.67
CA THR A 73 3.29 10.76 10.30
C THR A 73 1.84 10.29 10.27
N LEU A 74 1.45 9.36 11.13
CA LEU A 74 0.10 8.83 11.16
C LEU A 74 -0.95 9.90 11.49
N ARG A 75 -0.68 10.77 12.48
CA ARG A 75 -1.56 11.92 12.77
C ARG A 75 -1.73 12.83 11.55
N ARG A 76 -0.66 13.02 10.76
CA ARG A 76 -0.71 13.79 9.52
C ARG A 76 -1.59 13.11 8.47
N LEU A 77 -1.43 11.81 8.26
CA LEU A 77 -2.25 11.02 7.32
C LEU A 77 -3.73 11.04 7.70
N VAL A 78 -4.06 10.80 8.96
CA VAL A 78 -5.44 10.88 9.49
C VAL A 78 -6.02 12.28 9.28
N GLY A 79 -5.23 13.33 9.55
CA GLY A 79 -5.65 14.71 9.35
C GLY A 79 -5.99 15.05 7.89
N PHE A 80 -5.19 14.55 6.94
CA PHE A 80 -5.49 14.65 5.51
C PHE A 80 -6.72 13.84 5.13
N GLY A 81 -6.79 12.57 5.53
CA GLY A 81 -7.92 11.68 5.23
C GLY A 81 -9.26 12.26 5.70
N ARG A 82 -9.32 12.76 6.94
CA ARG A 82 -10.50 13.46 7.46
C ARG A 82 -10.83 14.72 6.67
N HIS A 83 -9.83 15.52 6.32
CA HIS A 83 -10.03 16.76 5.57
C HIS A 83 -10.56 16.50 4.15
N TRP A 84 -10.18 15.39 3.53
CA TRP A 84 -10.65 14.99 2.21
C TRP A 84 -11.93 14.14 2.23
N GLY A 85 -12.51 13.90 3.41
CA GLY A 85 -13.79 13.18 3.54
C GLY A 85 -13.69 11.65 3.42
N TYR A 86 -12.54 11.06 3.75
CA TYR A 86 -12.42 9.60 3.93
C TYR A 86 -12.87 9.19 5.33
N ASP A 87 -13.26 7.92 5.48
CA ASP A 87 -13.72 7.29 6.72
C ASP A 87 -12.65 6.41 7.37
N ALA A 88 -11.73 5.90 6.56
CA ALA A 88 -10.68 4.99 6.99
C ALA A 88 -9.36 5.22 6.23
N LEU A 89 -8.27 4.77 6.87
CA LEU A 89 -6.92 4.76 6.35
C LEU A 89 -6.33 3.37 6.51
N VAL A 90 -5.71 2.87 5.46
CA VAL A 90 -4.79 1.74 5.48
C VAL A 90 -3.40 2.26 5.18
N VAL A 91 -2.40 1.86 5.96
CA VAL A 91 -1.00 2.19 5.74
C VAL A 91 -0.21 0.92 5.49
N VAL A 92 0.41 0.85 4.32
CA VAL A 92 1.46 -0.10 3.97
C VAL A 92 2.72 0.67 3.59
N ASN A 93 3.86 0.00 3.51
CA ASN A 93 5.14 0.67 3.26
C ASN A 93 5.98 -0.10 2.25
N LEU A 94 6.86 0.61 1.55
CA LEU A 94 7.86 0.00 0.69
C LEU A 94 8.77 -0.96 1.49
N PHE A 95 9.14 -0.58 2.70
CA PHE A 95 9.94 -1.39 3.62
C PHE A 95 9.15 -1.60 4.91
N ALA A 96 9.03 -2.83 5.42
CA ALA A 96 8.25 -3.08 6.64
C ALA A 96 9.05 -2.90 7.93
N ARG A 97 10.39 -2.76 7.84
CA ARG A 97 11.25 -2.54 9.01
C ARG A 97 10.87 -1.26 9.75
N ILE A 98 10.58 -1.38 11.04
CA ILE A 98 10.23 -0.24 11.89
C ILE A 98 11.47 0.58 12.22
N SER A 99 11.43 1.87 11.89
CA SER A 99 12.44 2.84 12.29
C SER A 99 11.92 4.28 12.15
N PRO A 100 12.09 5.15 13.16
CA PRO A 100 11.81 6.57 13.01
C PRO A 100 12.82 7.29 12.10
N SER A 101 13.98 6.67 11.83
CA SER A 101 15.01 7.19 10.93
C SER A 101 15.13 6.31 9.69
N PRO A 102 14.71 6.77 8.50
CA PRO A 102 14.87 6.03 7.25
C PRO A 102 16.34 5.69 6.93
N ALA A 103 17.29 6.49 7.42
CA ALA A 103 18.71 6.19 7.28
C ALA A 103 19.11 4.88 7.97
N ALA A 104 18.41 4.49 9.05
CA ALA A 104 18.69 3.23 9.74
C ALA A 104 18.35 2.00 8.90
N LEU A 105 17.48 2.14 7.89
CA LEU A 105 17.21 1.05 6.96
C LEU A 105 18.53 0.58 6.32
N VAL A 106 19.55 1.45 6.15
CA VAL A 106 20.80 1.18 5.39
C VAL A 106 21.54 -0.02 5.95
N ARG A 107 21.42 -0.21 7.26
CA ARG A 107 22.08 -1.26 8.01
C ARG A 107 21.20 -2.51 8.20
N CYS A 108 19.98 -2.50 7.68
CA CYS A 108 19.08 -3.64 7.76
C CYS A 108 19.28 -4.53 6.54
N ALA A 109 19.66 -5.79 6.76
CA ALA A 109 19.89 -6.78 5.70
C ALA A 109 18.60 -7.05 4.90
N ASP A 110 17.48 -7.23 5.60
CA ASP A 110 16.16 -7.37 4.99
C ASP A 110 15.21 -6.28 5.51
N PRO A 111 15.17 -5.10 4.87
CA PRO A 111 14.28 -4.02 5.27
C PRO A 111 12.83 -4.26 4.83
N VAL A 112 12.59 -5.17 3.88
CA VAL A 112 11.25 -5.50 3.38
C VAL A 112 10.54 -6.46 4.32
N GLY A 113 11.26 -7.45 4.84
CA GLY A 113 10.75 -8.51 5.70
C GLY A 113 10.01 -9.58 4.91
N ARG A 114 10.01 -10.82 5.44
CA ARG A 114 9.44 -12.02 4.80
C ARG A 114 8.01 -11.87 4.23
N TRP A 115 7.18 -11.02 4.82
CA TRP A 115 5.77 -10.82 4.44
C TRP A 115 5.46 -9.43 3.88
N GLY A 116 6.47 -8.55 3.73
CA GLY A 116 6.26 -7.16 3.34
C GLY A 116 5.54 -7.04 1.98
N ASP A 117 6.03 -7.77 0.98
CA ASP A 117 5.49 -7.72 -0.38
C ASP A 117 4.10 -8.33 -0.49
N SER A 118 3.88 -9.48 0.15
CA SER A 118 2.60 -10.18 0.08
C SER A 118 1.49 -9.38 0.78
N VAL A 119 1.77 -8.74 1.92
CA VAL A 119 0.79 -7.91 2.63
C VAL A 119 0.53 -6.60 1.86
N LEU A 120 1.55 -5.95 1.32
CA LEU A 120 1.38 -4.79 0.44
C LEU A 120 0.47 -5.13 -0.74
N LEU A 121 0.78 -6.23 -1.45
CA LEU A 121 -0.01 -6.69 -2.59
C LEU A 121 -1.45 -7.05 -2.21
N GLN A 122 -1.67 -7.67 -1.06
CA GLN A 122 -3.02 -8.00 -0.59
C GLN A 122 -3.88 -6.74 -0.42
N TRP A 123 -3.34 -5.67 0.19
CA TRP A 123 -4.07 -4.41 0.32
C TRP A 123 -4.28 -3.71 -1.00
N CYS A 124 -3.28 -3.72 -1.90
CA CYS A 124 -3.42 -3.14 -3.23
C CYS A 124 -4.41 -3.93 -4.12
N HIS A 125 -4.52 -5.25 -3.93
CA HIS A 125 -5.53 -6.04 -4.60
C HIS A 125 -6.95 -5.68 -4.12
N ARG A 126 -7.16 -5.53 -2.80
CA ARG A 126 -8.44 -5.04 -2.25
C ARG A 126 -8.78 -3.66 -2.79
N TRP A 127 -7.80 -2.74 -2.81
CA TRP A 127 -7.97 -1.42 -3.41
C TRP A 127 -8.38 -1.53 -4.88
N ALA A 128 -7.72 -2.34 -5.69
CA ALA A 128 -8.04 -2.47 -7.11
C ALA A 128 -9.48 -2.96 -7.38
N GLN A 129 -10.07 -3.69 -6.43
CA GLN A 129 -11.45 -4.19 -6.52
C GLN A 129 -12.50 -3.23 -5.93
N SER A 130 -12.10 -2.26 -5.13
CA SER A 130 -13.01 -1.42 -4.35
C SER A 130 -13.22 -0.06 -5.01
N GLN A 131 -14.46 0.35 -5.26
CA GLN A 131 -14.78 1.61 -5.92
C GLN A 131 -14.49 2.82 -5.01
N ASP A 132 -14.80 2.71 -3.72
CA ASP A 132 -14.64 3.78 -2.72
C ASP A 132 -13.24 3.91 -2.12
N TRP A 133 -12.25 3.23 -2.71
CA TRP A 133 -10.89 3.26 -2.23
C TRP A 133 -9.96 4.04 -3.17
N ASP A 134 -9.12 4.90 -2.59
CA ASP A 134 -8.05 5.59 -3.32
C ASP A 134 -6.67 5.16 -2.84
N LEU A 135 -5.72 5.09 -3.77
CA LEU A 135 -4.32 4.78 -3.49
C LEU A 135 -3.51 6.05 -3.45
N TRP A 136 -2.90 6.35 -2.31
CA TRP A 136 -2.05 7.50 -2.09
C TRP A 136 -0.59 7.08 -1.89
N CYS A 137 0.27 7.49 -2.81
CA CYS A 137 1.72 7.31 -2.76
C CYS A 137 2.39 8.49 -2.04
N GLY A 138 3.31 8.22 -1.11
CA GLY A 138 4.02 9.26 -0.37
C GLY A 138 5.30 8.81 0.33
N TRP A 139 6.12 7.98 -0.33
CA TRP A 139 7.37 7.44 0.24
C TRP A 139 8.59 8.38 0.17
N GLY A 140 8.55 9.48 -0.59
CA GLY A 140 9.67 10.41 -0.72
C GLY A 140 10.93 9.80 -1.35
N ASN A 141 12.07 10.48 -1.24
CA ASN A 141 13.29 10.09 -1.97
C ASN A 141 13.84 8.71 -1.58
N GLY A 142 13.52 8.22 -0.38
CA GLY A 142 13.97 6.92 0.10
C GLY A 142 13.45 5.74 -0.71
N GLY A 143 12.40 5.91 -1.53
CA GLY A 143 11.89 4.84 -2.39
C GLY A 143 12.85 4.40 -3.49
N CYS A 144 13.80 5.25 -3.90
CA CYS A 144 14.85 4.90 -4.86
C CYS A 144 15.78 3.81 -4.36
N ARG A 145 15.86 3.64 -3.05
CA ARG A 145 16.78 2.69 -2.45
C ARG A 145 16.43 1.26 -2.83
N LEU A 146 17.45 0.45 -3.15
CA LEU A 146 17.29 -0.95 -3.58
C LEU A 146 16.30 -1.08 -4.74
N ASP A 147 16.18 -0.03 -5.57
CA ASP A 147 15.18 0.13 -6.63
C ASP A 147 13.75 -0.16 -6.18
N ARG A 148 13.47 0.06 -4.90
CA ARG A 148 12.27 -0.48 -4.27
C ARG A 148 10.98 0.09 -4.86
N HIS A 149 10.96 1.37 -5.19
CA HIS A 149 9.84 2.00 -5.89
C HIS A 149 9.56 1.37 -7.27
N GLN A 150 10.58 0.89 -7.99
CA GLN A 150 10.41 0.20 -9.28
C GLN A 150 9.91 -1.23 -9.08
N ILE A 151 10.44 -1.94 -8.08
CA ILE A 151 9.96 -3.28 -7.71
C ILE A 151 8.48 -3.21 -7.35
N VAL A 152 8.09 -2.30 -6.45
CA VAL A 152 6.69 -2.11 -6.06
C VAL A 152 5.83 -1.65 -7.23
N ARG A 153 6.33 -0.79 -8.13
CA ARG A 153 5.63 -0.45 -9.36
C ARG A 153 5.29 -1.71 -10.17
N SER A 154 6.27 -2.59 -10.39
CA SER A 154 6.07 -3.85 -11.13
C SER A 154 5.06 -4.76 -10.44
N LEU A 155 5.13 -4.90 -9.11
CA LEU A 155 4.14 -5.65 -8.32
C LEU A 155 2.73 -5.06 -8.44
N LEU A 156 2.60 -3.74 -8.54
CA LEU A 156 1.32 -3.06 -8.68
C LEU A 156 0.75 -3.06 -10.09
N MET A 157 1.55 -3.30 -11.14
CA MET A 157 1.09 -3.24 -12.53
C MET A 157 -0.19 -4.06 -12.80
N PRO A 158 -0.32 -5.33 -12.34
CA PRO A 158 -1.56 -6.09 -12.54
C PRO A 158 -2.77 -5.43 -11.85
N GLN A 159 -2.56 -4.78 -10.71
CA GLN A 159 -3.62 -4.16 -9.90
C GLN A 159 -4.08 -2.84 -10.53
N LEU A 160 -3.16 -2.10 -11.14
CA LEU A 160 -3.48 -0.90 -11.92
C LEU A 160 -4.31 -1.25 -13.15
N ARG A 161 -3.93 -2.32 -13.89
CA ARG A 161 -4.72 -2.80 -15.04
C ARG A 161 -6.11 -3.25 -14.63
N LEU A 162 -6.20 -4.11 -13.61
CA LEU A 162 -7.47 -4.58 -13.05
C LEU A 162 -8.40 -3.41 -12.68
N ARG A 163 -7.86 -2.36 -12.08
CA ARG A 163 -8.66 -1.19 -11.69
C ARG A 163 -9.07 -0.35 -12.91
N ALA A 164 -8.19 -0.15 -13.88
CA ALA A 164 -8.50 0.58 -15.11
C ALA A 164 -9.63 -0.11 -15.92
N ASP A 165 -9.63 -1.45 -15.97
CA ASP A 165 -10.66 -2.23 -16.64
C ASP A 165 -12.03 -2.12 -15.95
N ARG A 166 -12.03 -1.91 -14.63
CA ARG A 166 -13.28 -1.83 -13.82
C ARG A 166 -13.80 -0.40 -13.65
N LEU A 167 -12.94 0.60 -13.70
CA LEU A 167 -13.27 2.00 -13.43
C LEU A 167 -12.80 2.89 -14.57
N ALA A 168 -13.68 3.08 -15.55
CA ALA A 168 -13.40 3.85 -16.77
C ALA A 168 -12.92 5.30 -16.53
N GLN A 169 -13.24 5.90 -15.38
CA GLN A 169 -12.91 7.30 -15.05
C GLN A 169 -11.93 7.45 -13.88
N TRP A 170 -11.20 6.39 -13.50
CA TRP A 170 -10.24 6.49 -12.40
C TRP A 170 -8.92 7.14 -12.85
N SER A 171 -8.45 8.15 -12.12
CA SER A 171 -7.29 8.99 -12.49
C SER A 171 -5.91 8.40 -12.15
N GLY A 172 -5.84 7.11 -11.83
CA GLY A 172 -4.58 6.50 -11.39
C GLY A 172 -4.32 6.64 -9.88
N PRO A 173 -3.17 6.12 -9.40
CA PRO A 173 -2.70 6.39 -8.05
C PRO A 173 -2.56 7.89 -7.83
N LEU A 174 -2.58 8.33 -6.58
CA LEU A 174 -2.58 9.72 -6.20
C LEU A 174 -1.33 10.09 -5.40
N MET A 175 -0.97 11.36 -5.38
CA MET A 175 0.12 11.92 -4.58
C MET A 175 -0.20 13.34 -4.14
N LEU A 176 0.59 13.88 -3.21
CA LEU A 176 0.55 15.31 -2.85
C LEU A 176 1.36 16.20 -3.80
N GLY A 177 2.20 15.60 -4.64
CA GLY A 177 3.19 16.27 -5.48
C GLY A 177 4.50 15.51 -5.47
N LEU A 178 5.48 16.01 -6.22
CA LEU A 178 6.79 15.40 -6.38
C LEU A 178 7.85 16.10 -5.53
N THR A 179 8.85 15.32 -5.15
CA THR A 179 10.14 15.79 -4.67
C THR A 179 11.01 16.23 -5.85
N GLY A 180 12.13 16.90 -5.59
CA GLY A 180 13.10 17.29 -6.63
C GLY A 180 13.65 16.10 -7.43
N SER A 181 13.66 14.89 -6.87
CA SER A 181 14.06 13.66 -7.56
C SER A 181 12.89 12.89 -8.20
N GLY A 182 11.72 13.53 -8.36
CA GLY A 182 10.57 12.91 -9.02
C GLY A 182 9.88 11.80 -8.22
N GLN A 183 10.10 11.70 -6.91
CA GLN A 183 9.41 10.74 -6.02
C GLN A 183 8.20 11.40 -5.35
N PRO A 184 7.11 10.66 -5.05
CA PRO A 184 5.93 11.22 -4.40
C PRO A 184 6.27 11.76 -3.01
N ARG A 185 5.93 13.03 -2.77
CA ARG A 185 6.28 13.78 -1.56
C ARG A 185 5.65 13.16 -0.32
N HIS A 186 6.47 12.98 0.72
CA HIS A 186 5.99 12.52 2.03
C HIS A 186 5.14 13.61 2.71
N PRO A 187 4.01 13.25 3.36
CA PRO A 187 3.04 14.23 3.89
C PRO A 187 3.49 15.01 5.13
N LEU A 188 4.48 14.52 5.88
CA LEU A 188 4.84 15.06 7.20
C LEU A 188 5.02 16.58 7.21
N TYR A 189 5.64 17.15 6.17
CA TYR A 189 5.90 18.58 6.03
C TYR A 189 5.12 19.23 4.87
N ALA A 190 4.05 18.59 4.41
CA ALA A 190 3.16 19.17 3.41
C ALA A 190 2.16 20.14 4.06
N SER A 191 1.66 21.14 3.33
CA SER A 191 0.55 21.99 3.80
C SER A 191 -0.76 21.19 3.86
N ARG A 192 -1.63 21.49 4.83
CA ARG A 192 -2.93 20.81 4.97
C ARG A 192 -3.89 21.14 3.81
N ALA A 193 -3.70 22.27 3.15
CA ALA A 193 -4.54 22.70 2.03
C ALA A 193 -4.27 21.95 0.72
N LEU A 194 -3.20 21.14 0.64
CA LEU A 194 -2.93 20.36 -0.55
C LEU A 194 -4.04 19.32 -0.80
N ARG A 195 -4.33 19.11 -2.08
CA ARG A 195 -5.19 18.03 -2.55
C ARG A 195 -4.36 16.96 -3.22
N LEU A 196 -4.93 15.76 -3.26
CA LEU A 196 -4.38 14.67 -4.05
C LEU A 196 -4.47 14.99 -5.54
N VAL A 197 -3.40 14.68 -6.26
CA VAL A 197 -3.32 14.78 -7.73
C VAL A 197 -2.85 13.45 -8.30
N PRO A 198 -3.16 13.14 -9.57
CA PRO A 198 -2.68 11.94 -10.24
C PRO A 198 -1.17 11.77 -10.15
N PHE A 199 -0.72 10.57 -9.81
CA PHE A 199 0.66 10.17 -9.79
C PHE A 199 1.00 9.33 -11.02
N THR A 200 1.81 9.91 -11.90
CA THR A 200 2.43 9.19 -13.01
C THR A 200 3.80 8.70 -12.58
N TRP A 201 4.00 7.38 -12.51
CA TRP A 201 5.34 6.84 -12.36
C TRP A 201 6.18 7.27 -13.56
N ALA A 202 7.31 7.93 -13.30
CA ALA A 202 8.30 8.22 -14.34
C ALA A 202 8.63 6.92 -15.08
N GLY A 203 8.50 6.91 -16.42
CA GLY A 203 8.91 5.77 -17.22
C GLY A 203 10.40 5.44 -17.00
N PRO A 204 10.85 4.22 -17.32
CA PRO A 204 12.29 4.01 -17.47
C PRO A 204 12.84 5.08 -18.42
N PRO A 205 14.01 5.68 -18.13
CA PRO A 205 14.61 6.64 -19.05
C PRO A 205 14.74 5.94 -20.40
N VAL A 206 14.10 6.50 -21.42
CA VAL A 206 14.31 6.05 -22.80
C VAL A 206 15.76 6.36 -23.12
N ILE A 207 16.64 5.36 -23.09
CA ILE A 207 18.00 5.49 -23.60
C ILE A 207 17.85 5.67 -25.10
N ARG A 208 17.75 6.93 -25.54
CA ARG A 208 17.90 7.26 -26.95
C ARG A 208 19.39 7.05 -27.24
N HIS A 209 19.72 5.96 -27.94
CA HIS A 209 21.03 5.84 -28.57
C HIS A 209 21.27 7.11 -29.41
N PRO A 210 22.41 7.80 -29.27
CA PRO A 210 22.73 8.90 -30.15
C PRO A 210 22.82 8.34 -31.57
N CYS A 211 21.84 8.66 -32.40
CA CYS A 211 21.89 8.38 -33.83
C CYS A 211 23.10 9.13 -34.38
N GLY A 212 24.01 8.39 -35.03
CA GLY A 212 25.36 8.82 -35.34
C GLY A 212 25.42 10.16 -36.05
N THR A 213 26.34 11.02 -35.61
CA THR A 213 26.80 12.18 -36.36
C THR A 213 27.36 11.72 -37.70
N SER A 214 26.65 12.02 -38.78
CA SER A 214 27.16 11.95 -40.15
C SER A 214 28.43 12.81 -40.25
N LYS A 215 29.55 12.18 -40.61
CA LYS A 215 30.78 12.90 -40.95
C LYS A 215 30.56 13.55 -42.31
N HIS A 216 30.47 14.88 -42.35
CA HIS A 216 30.60 15.62 -43.59
C HIS A 216 32.02 15.43 -44.15
N HIS A 217 32.12 14.71 -45.26
CA HIS A 217 33.30 14.70 -46.11
C HIS A 217 33.41 16.07 -46.78
N ARG A 218 34.53 16.79 -46.57
CA ARG A 218 34.90 17.93 -47.40
C ARG A 218 35.65 17.38 -48.60
N GLU A 219 35.05 17.53 -49.78
CA GLU A 219 35.74 17.40 -51.07
C GLU A 219 36.67 18.62 -51.26
N ARG A 220 37.84 18.35 -51.84
CA ARG A 220 38.73 19.34 -52.47
C ARG A 220 38.65 19.14 -53.97
#